data_AF-A0AAE3UHI6-F1
#
_entry.id   AF-A0AAE3UHI6-F1
#
_cell.length_a   1.000
_cell.length_b   1.000
_cell.length_c   1.000
_cell.angle_alpha   90.00
_cell.angle_beta   90.00
_cell.angle_gamma   90.00
#
_symmetry.space_group_name_H-M   'P 1'
#
loop_
_entity.id
_entity.type
_entity.pdbx_description
1 polymer ?
#
loop_
_entity_poly.entity_id
_entity_poly.type
_entity_poly.pdbx_seq_one_letter_code
_entity_poly.pdbx_strand_id
1 'polypeptide(L)'
;MTHQQILDKLAAKYLVQSIDDDISRLTWYAMAYDKQGNQQSHLTYILPKLLLRWNCILHADSKEVSEHYKQKAVLALAVTLHKYGFADPVLTQNAIQAIDLLNQEVVLSDGFFRKSEEIKKVISAAPVALKRKPAMPESITFYRPKDVVSIQLDGKFYAAYIHKLTGPNEAPIIEFYEGEFDCVPIIQDLDNRKAKGQRYNDDKERIARFAIYGMKYMPDLANQIQLIGACIESTPANEHLTASVGLYTMSDLFDIQSDIQQMFR
;
A
#
# COMPACT_ATOMS: atom_id res chain seq x y z
N MET A 1 -15.25 -8.63 23.04
CA MET A 1 -15.27 -7.55 22.02
C MET A 1 -14.92 -8.11 20.65
N THR A 2 -15.53 -7.63 19.56
CA THR A 2 -15.19 -8.04 18.17
C THR A 2 -14.13 -7.10 17.56
N HIS A 3 -13.41 -7.56 16.53
CA HIS A 3 -12.43 -6.71 15.82
C HIS A 3 -13.04 -5.40 15.30
N GLN A 4 -14.24 -5.45 14.72
CA GLN A 4 -14.92 -4.25 14.22
C GLN A 4 -15.20 -3.24 15.35
N GLN A 5 -15.63 -3.72 16.52
CA GLN A 5 -15.85 -2.84 17.69
C GLN A 5 -14.56 -2.16 18.17
N ILE A 6 -13.40 -2.78 17.94
CA ILE A 6 -12.09 -2.18 18.25
C ILE A 6 -11.77 -1.11 17.22
N LEU A 7 -11.88 -1.45 15.93
CA LEU A 7 -11.58 -0.56 14.81
C LEU A 7 -12.45 0.71 14.80
N ASP A 8 -13.75 0.57 15.10
CA ASP A 8 -14.68 1.71 15.16
C ASP A 8 -14.28 2.73 16.24
N LYS A 9 -13.59 2.29 17.31
CA LYS A 9 -13.13 3.17 18.39
C LYS A 9 -11.92 4.04 18.02
N LEU A 10 -11.22 3.74 16.92
CA LEU A 10 -10.08 4.54 16.46
C LEU A 10 -10.50 5.88 15.85
N ALA A 11 -11.80 6.04 15.54
CA ALA A 11 -12.34 7.20 14.83
C ALA A 11 -11.55 7.51 13.53
N ALA A 12 -11.10 6.46 12.85
CA ALA A 12 -10.20 6.53 11.70
C ALA A 12 -10.73 5.68 10.53
N LYS A 13 -12.02 5.87 10.20
CA LYS A 13 -12.78 5.02 9.27
C LYS A 13 -12.04 4.72 7.96
N TYR A 14 -11.49 5.75 7.30
CA TYR A 14 -10.83 5.58 6.00
C TYR A 14 -9.47 4.88 6.11
N LEU A 15 -8.71 5.14 7.18
CA LEU A 15 -7.47 4.42 7.48
C LEU A 15 -7.75 2.92 7.70
N VAL A 16 -8.75 2.62 8.54
CA VAL A 16 -9.20 1.24 8.78
C VAL A 16 -9.64 0.57 7.48
N GLN A 17 -10.44 1.24 6.66
CA GLN A 17 -10.89 0.71 5.37
C GLN A 17 -9.72 0.43 4.43
N SER A 18 -8.74 1.33 4.35
CA SER A 18 -7.56 1.13 3.50
C SER A 18 -6.74 -0.07 3.94
N ILE A 19 -6.53 -0.23 5.26
CA ILE A 19 -5.82 -1.38 5.82
C ILE A 19 -6.60 -2.68 5.57
N ASP A 20 -7.94 -2.65 5.71
CA ASP A 20 -8.81 -3.79 5.43
C ASP A 20 -8.75 -4.20 3.96
N ASP A 21 -8.85 -3.24 3.04
CA ASP A 21 -8.72 -3.47 1.59
C ASP A 21 -7.35 -4.11 1.27
N ASP A 22 -6.26 -3.55 1.82
CA ASP A 22 -4.89 -4.03 1.63
C ASP A 22 -4.70 -5.48 2.13
N ILE A 23 -5.08 -5.76 3.37
CA ILE A 23 -4.95 -7.11 3.96
C ILE A 23 -5.88 -8.11 3.28
N SER A 24 -7.09 -7.69 2.90
CA SER A 24 -8.04 -8.56 2.19
C SER A 24 -7.49 -8.98 0.83
N ARG A 25 -6.90 -8.05 0.07
CA ARG A 25 -6.27 -8.33 -1.22
C ARG A 25 -5.10 -9.30 -1.08
N LEU A 26 -4.16 -9.00 -0.18
CA LEU A 26 -3.01 -9.87 0.06
C LEU A 26 -3.42 -11.27 0.54
N THR A 27 -4.40 -11.35 1.44
CA THR A 27 -4.93 -12.62 1.93
C THR A 27 -5.64 -13.40 0.82
N TRP A 28 -6.39 -12.71 -0.05
CA TRP A 28 -7.03 -13.34 -1.20
C TRP A 28 -5.99 -14.01 -2.10
N TYR A 29 -4.90 -13.30 -2.44
CA TYR A 29 -3.83 -13.85 -3.28
C TYR A 29 -3.10 -15.00 -2.59
N ALA A 30 -2.72 -14.85 -1.31
CA ALA A 30 -2.07 -15.90 -0.55
C ALA A 30 -2.88 -17.21 -0.56
N MET A 31 -4.19 -17.13 -0.31
CA MET A 31 -5.07 -18.30 -0.30
C MET A 31 -5.43 -18.81 -1.71
N ALA A 32 -5.38 -17.95 -2.74
CA ALA A 32 -5.66 -18.34 -4.11
C ALA A 32 -4.50 -19.12 -4.73
N TYR A 33 -3.27 -18.67 -4.49
CA TYR A 33 -2.05 -19.31 -5.00
C TYR A 33 -1.63 -20.52 -4.17
N ASP A 34 -1.79 -20.47 -2.85
CA ASP A 34 -1.40 -21.54 -1.92
C ASP A 34 -2.60 -22.09 -1.15
N LYS A 35 -3.43 -22.92 -1.84
CA LYS A 35 -4.66 -23.50 -1.27
C LYS A 35 -4.42 -24.46 -0.10
N GLN A 36 -3.24 -25.07 -0.04
CA GLN A 36 -2.84 -26.01 1.01
C GLN A 36 -1.91 -25.37 2.04
N GLY A 37 -1.57 -24.10 1.85
CA GLY A 37 -0.77 -23.30 2.76
C GLY A 37 -1.35 -23.22 4.14
N ASN A 38 -0.46 -23.10 5.12
CA ASN A 38 -0.84 -22.83 6.49
C ASN A 38 -0.76 -21.33 6.78
N GLN A 39 -1.25 -20.91 7.95
CA GLN A 39 -1.24 -19.49 8.33
C GLN A 39 0.15 -18.85 8.25
N GLN A 40 1.21 -19.62 8.53
CA GLN A 40 2.58 -19.13 8.50
C GLN A 40 3.10 -18.90 7.07
N SER A 41 2.80 -19.80 6.13
CA SER A 41 3.20 -19.62 4.73
C SER A 41 2.51 -18.40 4.12
N HIS A 42 1.20 -18.24 4.38
CA HIS A 42 0.44 -17.06 3.95
C HIS A 42 0.97 -15.78 4.59
N LEU A 43 1.25 -15.78 5.90
CA LEU A 43 1.80 -14.60 6.57
C LEU A 43 3.16 -14.19 6.02
N THR A 44 4.01 -15.17 5.64
CA THR A 44 5.32 -14.90 5.00
C THR A 44 5.18 -14.19 3.66
N TYR A 45 4.09 -14.43 2.93
CA TYR A 45 3.76 -13.70 1.69
C TYR A 45 3.20 -12.30 1.97
N ILE A 46 2.29 -12.20 2.96
CA ILE A 46 1.51 -10.98 3.26
C ILE A 46 2.39 -9.92 3.93
N LEU A 47 3.08 -10.28 5.02
CA LEU A 47 3.68 -9.32 5.93
C LEU A 47 4.76 -8.44 5.28
N PRO A 48 5.70 -8.96 4.47
CA PRO A 48 6.72 -8.11 3.84
C PRO A 48 6.11 -7.04 2.92
N LYS A 49 5.12 -7.41 2.09
CA LYS A 49 4.46 -6.48 1.15
C LYS A 49 3.60 -5.43 1.87
N LEU A 50 2.91 -5.86 2.93
CA LEU A 50 2.12 -4.97 3.77
C LEU A 50 3.03 -3.94 4.47
N LEU A 51 4.14 -4.40 5.06
CA LEU A 51 5.06 -3.53 5.77
C LEU A 51 5.84 -2.61 4.83
N LEU A 52 6.24 -3.04 3.63
CA LEU A 52 6.85 -2.15 2.63
C LEU A 52 5.97 -0.93 2.35
N ARG A 53 4.65 -1.13 2.26
CA ARG A 53 3.68 -0.06 2.07
C ARG A 53 3.51 0.80 3.33
N TRP A 54 3.12 0.19 4.44
CA TRP A 54 2.72 0.95 5.63
C TRP A 54 3.91 1.53 6.40
N ASN A 55 5.12 1.00 6.25
CA ASN A 55 6.33 1.60 6.84
C ASN A 55 6.61 3.01 6.30
N CYS A 56 6.07 3.36 5.13
CA CYS A 56 6.15 4.73 4.60
C CYS A 56 5.51 5.77 5.55
N ILE A 57 4.53 5.40 6.38
CA ILE A 57 4.03 6.27 7.47
C ILE A 57 4.60 5.90 8.84
N LEU A 58 4.83 4.61 9.12
CA LEU A 58 5.25 4.17 10.45
C LEU A 58 6.68 4.62 10.78
N HIS A 59 7.52 4.76 9.76
CA HIS A 59 8.90 5.22 9.91
C HIS A 59 9.11 6.67 9.44
N ALA A 60 8.05 7.36 8.99
CA ALA A 60 8.14 8.76 8.57
C ALA A 60 8.56 9.69 9.71
N ASP A 61 9.10 10.85 9.38
CA ASP A 61 9.36 11.89 10.39
C ASP A 61 8.04 12.43 10.97
N SER A 62 8.07 12.82 12.25
CA SER A 62 6.93 13.46 12.94
C SER A 62 6.38 14.72 12.25
N LYS A 63 7.20 15.40 11.43
CA LYS A 63 6.82 16.55 10.59
C LYS A 63 5.97 16.16 9.40
N GLU A 64 6.11 14.93 8.90
CA GLU A 64 5.35 14.42 7.75
C GLU A 64 4.08 13.71 8.22
N VAL A 65 4.20 12.88 9.27
CA VAL A 65 3.08 12.09 9.81
C VAL A 65 3.06 12.21 11.32
N SER A 66 1.94 12.69 11.87
CA SER A 66 1.76 12.81 13.32
C SER A 66 1.88 11.46 14.03
N GLU A 67 2.44 11.44 15.24
CA GLU A 67 2.55 10.23 16.06
C GLU A 67 1.18 9.59 16.34
N HIS A 68 0.14 10.38 16.59
CA HIS A 68 -1.22 9.87 16.76
C HIS A 68 -1.72 9.07 15.55
N TYR A 69 -1.39 9.50 14.33
CA TYR A 69 -1.76 8.79 13.11
C TYR A 69 -1.02 7.45 13.00
N LYS A 70 0.29 7.45 13.31
CA LYS A 70 1.11 6.23 13.34
C LYS A 70 0.57 5.23 14.36
N GLN A 71 0.30 5.68 15.58
CA GLN A 71 -0.26 4.84 16.65
C GLN A 71 -1.60 4.21 16.23
N LYS A 72 -2.51 5.00 15.63
CA LYS A 72 -3.78 4.49 15.08
C LYS A 72 -3.55 3.48 13.96
N ALA A 73 -2.58 3.73 13.07
CA ALA A 73 -2.27 2.84 11.96
C ALA A 73 -1.68 1.50 12.43
N VAL A 74 -0.72 1.50 13.36
CA VAL A 74 -0.16 0.28 13.95
C VAL A 74 -1.25 -0.55 14.62
N LEU A 75 -2.12 0.08 15.41
CA LEU A 75 -3.22 -0.62 16.08
C LEU A 75 -4.23 -1.18 15.07
N ALA A 76 -4.59 -0.40 14.03
CA ALA A 76 -5.47 -0.87 12.97
C ALA A 76 -4.85 -2.03 12.18
N LEU A 77 -3.56 -1.97 11.86
CA LEU A 77 -2.82 -3.06 11.20
C LEU A 77 -2.86 -4.33 12.03
N ALA A 78 -2.52 -4.28 13.32
CA ALA A 78 -2.53 -5.46 14.19
C ALA A 78 -3.92 -6.06 14.34
N VAL A 79 -4.94 -5.22 14.57
CA VAL A 79 -6.33 -5.68 14.76
C VAL A 79 -6.88 -6.27 13.47
N THR A 80 -6.63 -5.64 12.32
CA THR A 80 -7.10 -6.16 11.03
C THR A 80 -6.33 -7.42 10.64
N LEU A 81 -5.01 -7.49 10.85
CA LEU A 81 -4.24 -8.71 10.61
C LEU A 81 -4.80 -9.88 11.45
N HIS A 82 -5.12 -9.63 12.72
CA HIS A 82 -5.77 -10.60 13.61
C HIS A 82 -7.18 -10.97 13.14
N LYS A 83 -7.97 -10.02 12.62
CA LYS A 83 -9.29 -10.29 12.01
C LYS A 83 -9.18 -11.29 10.86
N TYR A 84 -8.10 -11.22 10.08
CA TYR A 84 -7.82 -12.13 8.95
C TYR A 84 -7.11 -13.42 9.36
N GLY A 85 -6.97 -13.70 10.66
CA GLY A 85 -6.42 -14.95 11.13
C GLY A 85 -4.90 -14.98 11.22
N PHE A 86 -4.24 -13.83 11.23
CA PHE A 86 -2.78 -13.74 11.31
C PHE A 86 -2.33 -12.84 12.47
N ALA A 87 -1.11 -13.05 12.96
CA ALA A 87 -0.51 -12.18 13.96
C ALA A 87 1.00 -12.14 13.76
N ASP A 88 1.60 -10.98 13.93
CA ASP A 88 3.04 -10.78 13.96
C ASP A 88 3.44 -10.31 15.37
N PRO A 89 4.40 -10.96 16.06
CA PRO A 89 4.76 -10.60 17.43
C PRO A 89 5.21 -9.15 17.59
N VAL A 90 5.97 -8.62 16.63
CA VAL A 90 6.50 -7.24 16.68
C VAL A 90 5.36 -6.24 16.49
N LEU A 91 4.52 -6.45 15.48
CA LEU A 91 3.37 -5.59 15.23
C LEU A 91 2.37 -5.60 16.39
N THR A 92 2.12 -6.77 17.00
CA THR A 92 1.25 -6.89 18.18
C THR A 92 1.83 -6.13 19.37
N GLN A 93 3.14 -6.24 19.62
CA GLN A 93 3.79 -5.50 20.69
C GLN A 93 3.71 -3.98 20.45
N ASN A 94 3.97 -3.53 19.23
CA ASN A 94 3.86 -2.12 18.85
C ASN A 94 2.41 -1.62 19.01
N ALA A 95 1.42 -2.44 18.68
CA ALA A 95 0.01 -2.09 18.86
C ALA A 95 -0.39 -1.98 20.35
N ILE A 96 0.16 -2.83 21.22
CA ILE A 96 -0.05 -2.71 22.67
C ILE A 96 0.53 -1.38 23.18
N GLN A 97 1.75 -1.04 22.78
CA GLN A 97 2.36 0.25 23.13
C GLN A 97 1.57 1.44 22.58
N ALA A 98 1.08 1.33 21.34
CA ALA A 98 0.25 2.37 20.74
C ALA A 98 -1.06 2.60 21.52
N ILE A 99 -1.69 1.56 22.08
CA ILE A 99 -2.87 1.71 22.95
C ILE A 99 -2.53 2.55 24.18
N ASP A 100 -1.39 2.30 24.81
CA ASP A 100 -0.96 3.02 26.01
C ASP A 100 -0.65 4.49 25.70
N LEU A 101 0.05 4.76 24.59
CA LEU A 101 0.35 6.12 24.15
C LEU A 101 -0.94 6.90 23.80
N LEU A 102 -1.85 6.31 23.02
CA LEU A 102 -3.13 6.93 22.66
C LEU A 102 -3.98 7.29 23.89
N ASN A 103 -3.89 6.49 24.95
CA ASN A 103 -4.56 6.76 26.23
C ASN A 103 -3.87 7.86 27.03
N GLN A 104 -2.54 7.80 27.13
CA GLN A 104 -1.74 8.80 27.84
C GLN A 104 -1.93 10.20 27.25
N GLU A 105 -2.02 10.28 25.93
CA GLU A 105 -2.20 11.53 25.16
C GLU A 105 -3.68 11.91 24.99
N VAL A 106 -4.62 11.12 25.53
CA VAL A 106 -6.07 11.35 25.49
C VAL A 106 -6.59 11.56 24.05
N VAL A 107 -6.06 10.78 23.10
CA VAL A 107 -6.32 10.92 21.66
C VAL A 107 -7.70 10.39 21.27
N LEU A 108 -8.19 9.38 21.99
CA LEU A 108 -9.43 8.67 21.71
C LEU A 108 -10.46 8.85 22.84
N SER A 109 -11.70 8.45 22.56
CA SER A 109 -12.80 8.57 23.52
C SER A 109 -12.55 7.81 24.83
N ASP A 110 -13.18 8.23 25.93
CA ASP A 110 -13.20 7.48 27.20
C ASP A 110 -13.70 6.03 27.02
N GLY A 111 -14.59 5.81 26.06
CA GLY A 111 -15.05 4.47 25.69
C GLY A 111 -13.96 3.57 25.09
N PHE A 112 -12.88 4.14 24.56
CA PHE A 112 -11.67 3.40 24.16
C PHE A 112 -10.85 3.06 25.41
N PHE A 113 -10.55 4.06 26.25
CA PHE A 113 -9.79 3.91 27.49
C PHE A 113 -10.31 2.77 28.39
N ARG A 114 -11.62 2.76 28.66
CA ARG A 114 -12.27 1.72 29.48
C ARG A 114 -12.15 0.30 28.91
N LYS A 115 -11.85 0.18 27.61
CA LYS A 115 -11.77 -1.08 26.88
C LYS A 115 -10.33 -1.48 26.51
N SER A 116 -9.33 -0.66 26.82
CA SER A 116 -7.95 -0.88 26.41
C SER A 116 -7.39 -2.24 26.84
N GLU A 117 -7.62 -2.68 28.07
CA GLU A 117 -7.17 -4.00 28.53
C GLU A 117 -7.91 -5.15 27.81
N GLU A 118 -9.21 -4.98 27.49
CA GLU A 118 -9.95 -5.95 26.69
C GLU A 118 -9.40 -6.01 25.25
N ILE A 119 -9.05 -4.86 24.66
CA ILE A 119 -8.45 -4.76 23.32
C ILE A 119 -7.10 -5.48 23.30
N LYS A 120 -6.19 -5.17 24.25
CA LYS A 120 -4.88 -5.82 24.38
C LYS A 120 -5.02 -7.34 24.49
N LYS A 121 -5.99 -7.82 25.28
CA LYS A 121 -6.26 -9.25 25.44
C LYS A 121 -6.73 -9.90 24.13
N VAL A 122 -7.58 -9.21 23.34
CA VAL A 122 -8.03 -9.72 22.04
C VAL A 122 -6.85 -9.86 21.08
N ILE A 123 -6.04 -8.82 20.89
CA ILE A 123 -4.94 -8.86 19.90
C ILE A 123 -3.76 -9.75 20.32
N SER A 124 -3.64 -10.05 21.61
CA SER A 124 -2.61 -10.97 22.14
C SER A 124 -3.03 -12.44 22.08
N ALA A 125 -4.31 -12.73 21.82
CA ALA A 125 -4.79 -14.10 21.69
C ALA A 125 -4.33 -14.71 20.36
N ALA A 126 -4.33 -16.04 20.27
CA ALA A 126 -4.07 -16.71 19.01
C ALA A 126 -5.19 -16.39 18.00
N PRO A 127 -4.87 -15.90 16.79
CA PRO A 127 -5.88 -15.56 15.81
C PRO A 127 -6.50 -16.83 15.20
N VAL A 128 -7.80 -16.76 14.93
CA VAL A 128 -8.54 -17.88 14.34
C VAL A 128 -8.36 -17.85 12.82
N ALA A 129 -7.86 -18.94 12.24
CA ALA A 129 -7.67 -19.06 10.81
C ALA A 129 -8.98 -18.84 10.02
N LEU A 130 -8.87 -18.17 8.88
CA LEU A 130 -10.01 -18.03 7.97
C LEU A 130 -10.38 -19.38 7.34
N LYS A 131 -11.68 -19.69 7.36
CA LYS A 131 -12.23 -20.90 6.70
C LYS A 131 -12.40 -20.74 5.19
N ARG A 132 -12.44 -19.50 4.70
CA ARG A 132 -12.71 -19.14 3.31
C ARG A 132 -11.88 -17.93 2.94
N LYS A 133 -11.47 -17.85 1.67
CA LYS A 133 -10.85 -16.65 1.13
C LYS A 133 -11.79 -15.45 1.31
N PRO A 134 -11.25 -14.27 1.66
CA PRO A 134 -12.07 -13.06 1.76
C PRO A 134 -12.53 -12.61 0.37
N ALA A 135 -13.38 -11.59 0.33
CA ALA A 135 -13.73 -10.94 -0.93
C ALA A 135 -12.55 -10.10 -1.44
N MET A 136 -12.39 -10.03 -2.77
CA MET A 136 -11.46 -9.09 -3.38
C MET A 136 -12.06 -7.68 -3.25
N PRO A 137 -11.33 -6.69 -2.72
CA PRO A 137 -11.82 -5.31 -2.68
C PRO A 137 -12.04 -4.73 -4.07
N GLU A 138 -12.98 -3.80 -4.16
CA GLU A 138 -13.16 -2.98 -5.36
C GLU A 138 -11.88 -2.19 -5.65
N SER A 139 -11.57 -2.02 -6.93
CA SER A 139 -10.36 -1.31 -7.37
C SER A 139 -10.72 0.05 -7.96
N ILE A 140 -11.44 0.84 -7.17
CA ILE A 140 -11.75 2.23 -7.48
C ILE A 140 -10.49 3.07 -7.29
N THR A 141 -10.24 4.03 -8.18
CA THR A 141 -9.19 5.04 -8.06
C THR A 141 -9.74 6.46 -7.97
N PHE A 142 -9.06 7.33 -7.22
CA PHE A 142 -9.28 8.78 -7.26
C PHE A 142 -8.20 9.53 -8.06
N TYR A 143 -7.22 8.80 -8.61
CA TYR A 143 -6.22 9.35 -9.52
C TYR A 143 -6.80 9.52 -10.92
N ARG A 144 -6.25 10.45 -11.69
CA ARG A 144 -6.76 10.83 -13.01
C ARG A 144 -5.71 10.63 -14.10
N PRO A 145 -6.15 10.42 -15.36
CA PRO A 145 -5.24 10.54 -16.49
C PRO A 145 -4.51 11.89 -16.43
N LYS A 146 -3.24 11.90 -16.81
CA LYS A 146 -2.32 13.04 -16.77
C LYS A 146 -1.85 13.46 -15.36
N ASP A 147 -2.21 12.70 -14.33
CA ASP A 147 -1.55 12.83 -13.04
C ASP A 147 -0.14 12.20 -13.11
N VAL A 148 0.78 12.77 -12.34
CA VAL A 148 2.11 12.23 -12.11
C VAL A 148 2.25 11.95 -10.62
N VAL A 149 2.67 10.73 -10.30
CA VAL A 149 2.84 10.28 -8.93
C VAL A 149 4.28 9.91 -8.64
N SER A 150 4.68 10.05 -7.39
CA SER A 150 5.88 9.45 -6.81
C SER A 150 5.47 8.23 -6.01
N ILE A 151 6.13 7.09 -6.23
CA ILE A 151 5.94 5.86 -5.47
C ILE A 151 7.19 5.65 -4.61
N GLN A 152 7.02 5.58 -3.29
CA GLN A 152 8.06 5.28 -2.34
C GLN A 152 8.23 3.77 -2.17
N LEU A 153 9.47 3.29 -2.22
CA LEU A 153 9.83 1.91 -1.91
C LEU A 153 11.25 1.88 -1.31
N ASP A 154 11.39 1.29 -0.12
CA ASP A 154 12.67 1.16 0.60
C ASP A 154 13.46 2.48 0.73
N GLY A 155 12.74 3.59 0.97
CA GLY A 155 13.34 4.92 1.13
C GLY A 155 13.73 5.61 -0.19
N LYS A 156 13.50 4.97 -1.32
CA LYS A 156 13.68 5.54 -2.66
C LYS A 156 12.35 5.89 -3.29
N PHE A 157 12.37 6.83 -4.22
CA PHE A 157 11.20 7.36 -4.88
C PHE A 157 11.30 7.16 -6.39
N TYR A 158 10.17 6.75 -7.00
CA TYR A 158 10.06 6.43 -8.42
C TYR A 158 8.87 7.18 -9.00
N ALA A 159 9.12 8.04 -9.98
CA ALA A 159 8.06 8.82 -10.61
C ALA A 159 7.34 8.01 -11.70
N ALA A 160 6.02 8.14 -11.78
CA ALA A 160 5.21 7.49 -12.81
C ALA A 160 4.12 8.43 -13.33
N TYR A 161 3.92 8.41 -14.65
CA TYR A 161 2.86 9.14 -15.34
C TYR A 161 1.63 8.26 -15.54
N ILE A 162 0.43 8.78 -15.25
CA ILE A 162 -0.84 8.07 -15.44
C ILE A 162 -1.40 8.37 -16.83
N HIS A 163 -1.38 7.40 -17.73
CA HIS A 163 -1.87 7.56 -19.11
C HIS A 163 -3.39 7.62 -19.22
N LYS A 164 -4.03 6.65 -18.60
CA LYS A 164 -5.47 6.43 -18.67
C LYS A 164 -5.90 5.53 -17.53
N LEU A 165 -7.20 5.33 -17.38
CA LEU A 165 -7.77 4.32 -16.49
C LEU A 165 -8.24 3.13 -17.32
N THR A 166 -8.23 1.92 -16.76
CA THR A 166 -8.77 0.72 -17.44
C THR A 166 -10.27 0.83 -17.74
N GLY A 167 -10.98 1.57 -16.90
CA GLY A 167 -12.40 1.89 -17.01
C GLY A 167 -12.73 3.10 -16.13
N PRO A 168 -14.02 3.51 -16.06
CA PRO A 168 -14.43 4.66 -15.25
C PRO A 168 -14.05 4.49 -13.77
N ASN A 169 -13.09 5.32 -13.30
CA ASN A 169 -12.53 5.27 -11.95
C ASN A 169 -11.95 3.90 -11.55
N GLU A 170 -11.44 3.11 -12.50
CA GLU A 170 -10.79 1.81 -12.21
C GLU A 170 -9.26 1.94 -12.10
N ALA A 171 -8.49 0.90 -12.42
CA ALA A 171 -7.04 0.89 -12.23
C ALA A 171 -6.33 1.94 -13.14
N PRO A 172 -5.47 2.81 -12.57
CA PRO A 172 -4.62 3.68 -13.37
C PRO A 172 -3.58 2.87 -14.13
N ILE A 173 -3.37 3.23 -15.40
CA ILE A 173 -2.31 2.69 -16.25
C ILE A 173 -1.12 3.64 -16.20
N ILE A 174 -0.04 3.19 -15.58
CA ILE A 174 1.14 4.01 -15.30
C ILE A 174 2.31 3.64 -16.21
N GLU A 175 3.16 4.62 -16.52
CA GLU A 175 4.46 4.46 -17.17
C GLU A 175 5.51 5.19 -16.32
N PHE A 176 6.57 4.48 -15.93
CA PHE A 176 7.61 5.04 -15.07
C PHE A 176 8.56 5.96 -15.85
N TYR A 177 8.95 7.06 -15.22
CA TYR A 177 10.10 7.84 -15.64
C TYR A 177 11.40 7.09 -15.27
N GLU A 178 12.43 7.31 -16.06
CA GLU A 178 13.79 6.89 -15.71
C GLU A 178 14.32 7.76 -14.56
N GLY A 179 14.84 7.10 -13.52
CA GLY A 179 15.43 7.75 -12.36
C GLY A 179 14.98 7.13 -11.05
N GLU A 180 15.91 7.08 -10.10
CA GLU A 180 15.65 6.80 -8.69
C GLU A 180 15.99 8.07 -7.90
N PHE A 181 15.12 8.47 -6.99
CA PHE A 181 15.27 9.70 -6.22
C PHE A 181 15.37 9.39 -4.72
N ASP A 182 16.16 10.18 -3.99
CA ASP A 182 16.32 10.06 -2.53
C ASP A 182 15.25 10.83 -1.74
N CYS A 183 14.49 11.68 -2.43
CA CYS A 183 13.34 12.40 -1.90
C CYS A 183 12.22 12.41 -2.95
N VAL A 184 11.02 12.84 -2.54
CA VAL A 184 9.88 13.00 -3.44
C VAL A 184 10.26 14.00 -4.55
N PRO A 185 10.32 13.60 -5.82
CA PRO A 185 10.70 14.50 -6.90
C PRO A 185 9.61 15.52 -7.17
N ILE A 186 10.02 16.71 -7.63
CA ILE A 186 9.12 17.71 -8.20
C ILE A 186 9.02 17.53 -9.72
N ILE A 187 8.00 18.12 -10.36
CA ILE A 187 7.81 17.98 -11.81
C ILE A 187 9.03 18.43 -12.61
N GLN A 188 9.73 19.47 -12.16
CA GLN A 188 10.94 19.96 -12.81
C GLN A 188 12.07 18.92 -12.83
N ASP A 189 12.14 18.00 -11.86
CA ASP A 189 13.13 16.91 -11.84
C ASP A 189 12.88 15.89 -12.95
N LEU A 190 11.66 15.89 -13.50
CA LEU A 190 11.18 15.00 -14.54
C LEU A 190 11.29 15.63 -15.94
N ASP A 191 11.65 16.91 -16.04
CA ASP A 191 11.83 17.59 -17.31
C ASP A 191 12.87 16.85 -18.17
N ASN A 192 12.47 16.46 -19.37
CA ASN A 192 13.27 15.67 -20.33
C ASN A 192 13.67 14.26 -19.84
N ARG A 193 13.11 13.76 -18.73
CA ARG A 193 13.29 12.36 -18.34
C ARG A 193 12.56 11.45 -19.31
N LYS A 194 13.25 10.39 -19.70
CA LYS A 194 12.72 9.36 -20.59
C LYS A 194 11.85 8.37 -19.81
N ALA A 195 11.08 7.57 -20.52
CA ALA A 195 10.41 6.41 -19.93
C ALA A 195 11.45 5.36 -19.53
N LYS A 196 11.26 4.68 -18.39
CA LYS A 196 12.20 3.65 -17.92
C LYS A 196 12.20 2.39 -18.79
N GLY A 197 11.03 2.00 -19.30
CA GLY A 197 10.85 0.74 -20.01
C GLY A 197 11.09 -0.52 -19.15
N GLN A 198 11.03 -1.68 -19.79
CA GLN A 198 11.35 -2.96 -19.17
C GLN A 198 12.14 -3.83 -20.15
N ARG A 199 13.18 -4.51 -19.65
CA ARG A 199 13.95 -5.48 -20.42
C ARG A 199 13.27 -6.84 -20.41
N TYR A 200 13.13 -7.44 -21.59
CA TYR A 200 12.53 -8.76 -21.77
C TYR A 200 13.60 -9.83 -22.07
N ASN A 201 13.18 -11.10 -22.08
CA ASN A 201 14.07 -12.26 -22.31
C ASN A 201 14.76 -12.27 -23.67
N ASP A 202 14.30 -11.45 -24.63
CA ASP A 202 14.94 -11.23 -25.93
C ASP A 202 16.00 -10.11 -25.90
N ASP A 203 16.41 -9.69 -24.70
CA ASP A 203 17.35 -8.62 -24.40
C ASP A 203 16.94 -7.23 -24.90
N LYS A 204 15.70 -7.06 -25.36
CA LYS A 204 15.19 -5.78 -25.83
C LYS A 204 14.50 -5.03 -24.70
N GLU A 205 14.76 -3.73 -24.65
CA GLU A 205 14.03 -2.80 -23.79
C GLU A 205 12.79 -2.30 -24.53
N ARG A 206 11.65 -2.40 -23.85
CA ARG A 206 10.34 -2.12 -24.44
C ARG A 206 9.57 -1.13 -23.60
N ILE A 207 8.65 -0.42 -24.23
CA ILE A 207 7.65 0.39 -23.54
C ILE A 207 6.92 -0.51 -22.53
N ALA A 208 6.96 -0.12 -21.26
CA ALA A 208 6.38 -0.87 -20.15
C ALA A 208 5.31 -0.02 -19.47
N ARG A 209 4.10 -0.57 -19.39
CA ARG A 209 2.94 0.07 -18.78
C ARG A 209 2.26 -0.90 -17.84
N PHE A 210 1.74 -0.41 -16.72
CA PHE A 210 1.16 -1.24 -15.68
C PHE A 210 -0.21 -0.71 -15.28
N ALA A 211 -1.26 -1.54 -15.35
CA ALA A 211 -2.55 -1.23 -14.75
C ALA A 211 -2.50 -1.63 -13.27
N ILE A 212 -2.56 -0.65 -12.35
CA ILE A 212 -2.35 -0.87 -10.92
C ILE A 212 -3.69 -0.97 -10.18
N TYR A 213 -4.11 -2.19 -9.86
CA TYR A 213 -5.30 -2.41 -9.04
C TYR A 213 -5.01 -2.09 -7.56
N GLY A 214 -5.97 -1.45 -6.88
CA GLY A 214 -5.86 -1.08 -5.45
C GLY A 214 -5.27 0.30 -5.17
N MET A 215 -4.77 1.01 -6.20
CA MET A 215 -4.35 2.41 -6.07
C MET A 215 -5.57 3.33 -5.95
N LYS A 216 -6.08 3.50 -4.73
CA LYS A 216 -7.41 4.09 -4.44
C LYS A 216 -7.37 5.53 -3.97
N TYR A 217 -6.77 5.77 -2.80
CA TYR A 217 -6.88 7.04 -2.09
C TYR A 217 -5.92 8.10 -2.64
N MET A 218 -6.40 9.34 -2.73
CA MET A 218 -5.63 10.53 -3.03
C MET A 218 -6.07 11.64 -2.05
N PRO A 219 -5.24 12.04 -1.05
CA PRO A 219 -3.90 11.52 -0.77
C PRO A 219 -3.90 10.04 -0.34
N ASP A 220 -2.80 9.33 -0.60
CA ASP A 220 -2.60 7.95 -0.16
C ASP A 220 -2.47 7.87 1.37
N LEU A 221 -3.23 6.99 2.00
CA LEU A 221 -3.26 6.87 3.47
C LEU A 221 -2.04 6.14 4.04
N ALA A 222 -1.32 5.37 3.21
CA ALA A 222 -0.03 4.80 3.58
C ALA A 222 1.15 5.72 3.21
N ASN A 223 0.89 6.91 2.63
CA ASN A 223 1.88 7.86 2.10
C ASN A 223 2.91 7.26 1.12
N GLN A 224 2.65 6.05 0.61
CA GLN A 224 3.52 5.35 -0.33
C GLN A 224 3.42 5.98 -1.71
N ILE A 225 2.24 6.47 -2.08
CA ILE A 225 1.99 7.11 -3.37
C ILE A 225 1.60 8.57 -3.16
N GLN A 226 2.37 9.48 -3.76
CA GLN A 226 2.17 10.92 -3.62
C GLN A 226 1.93 11.55 -4.98
N LEU A 227 0.87 12.36 -5.10
CA LEU A 227 0.64 13.16 -6.31
C LEU A 227 1.66 14.30 -6.35
N ILE A 228 2.50 14.33 -7.39
CA ILE A 228 3.54 15.36 -7.58
C ILE A 228 3.22 16.32 -8.73
N GLY A 229 2.28 15.98 -9.61
CA GLY A 229 1.71 16.91 -10.57
C GLY A 229 0.38 16.41 -11.13
N ALA A 230 -0.44 17.34 -11.59
CA ALA A 230 -1.76 17.06 -12.16
C ALA A 230 -1.89 17.75 -13.52
N CYS A 231 -2.68 17.16 -14.42
CA CYS A 231 -2.92 17.68 -15.78
C CYS A 231 -1.61 17.92 -16.57
N ILE A 232 -0.62 17.06 -16.40
CA ILE A 232 0.64 17.13 -17.13
C ILE A 232 0.41 16.63 -18.56
N GLU A 233 0.62 17.48 -19.55
CA GLU A 233 0.38 17.11 -20.96
C GLU A 233 1.53 16.30 -21.56
N SER A 234 2.76 16.51 -21.08
CA SER A 234 3.95 15.82 -21.56
C SER A 234 4.11 14.46 -20.88
N THR A 235 4.07 13.39 -21.66
CA THR A 235 4.40 12.04 -21.22
C THR A 235 5.92 11.83 -21.19
N PRO A 236 6.45 10.85 -20.43
CA PRO A 236 7.85 10.46 -20.56
C PRO A 236 8.18 10.05 -22.00
N ALA A 237 9.33 10.50 -22.49
CA ALA A 237 9.79 10.24 -23.86
C ALA A 237 10.21 8.77 -24.03
N ASN A 238 9.65 8.07 -25.03
CA ASN A 238 9.82 6.63 -25.21
C ASN A 238 10.38 6.20 -26.57
N GLU A 239 10.91 7.14 -27.36
CA GLU A 239 11.44 6.90 -28.72
C GLU A 239 12.66 5.96 -28.73
N HIS A 240 13.34 5.84 -27.60
CA HIS A 240 14.47 4.93 -27.40
C HIS A 240 14.03 3.48 -27.11
N LEU A 241 12.76 3.26 -26.78
CA LEU A 241 12.22 1.95 -26.45
C LEU A 241 11.59 1.30 -27.68
N THR A 242 11.70 -0.02 -27.75
CA THR A 242 10.96 -0.78 -28.76
C THR A 242 9.49 -0.94 -28.36
N ALA A 243 8.63 -1.30 -29.32
CA ALA A 243 7.21 -1.45 -29.07
C ALA A 243 6.89 -2.42 -27.92
N SER A 244 5.84 -2.09 -27.16
CA SER A 244 5.32 -2.87 -26.04
C SER A 244 4.85 -4.27 -26.47
N VAL A 245 5.03 -5.25 -25.59
CA VAL A 245 4.42 -6.59 -25.72
C VAL A 245 3.02 -6.52 -25.12
N GLY A 246 2.06 -5.98 -25.87
CA GLY A 246 0.67 -5.78 -25.43
C GLY A 246 0.35 -4.35 -24.99
N LEU A 247 -0.84 -4.15 -24.42
CA LEU A 247 -1.32 -2.81 -24.05
C LEU A 247 -0.73 -2.32 -22.73
N TYR A 248 -0.68 -3.19 -21.73
CA TYR A 248 -0.15 -2.98 -20.39
C TYR A 248 -0.11 -4.34 -19.65
N THR A 249 0.73 -4.44 -18.63
CA THR A 249 0.75 -5.53 -17.66
C THR A 249 -0.29 -5.28 -16.57
N MET A 250 -1.09 -6.29 -16.23
CA MET A 250 -1.96 -6.22 -15.05
C MET A 250 -1.11 -6.43 -13.80
N SER A 251 -1.14 -5.49 -12.85
CA SER A 251 -0.43 -5.57 -11.58
C SER A 251 -1.32 -5.02 -10.47
N ASP A 252 -0.86 -5.06 -9.23
CA ASP A 252 -1.54 -4.42 -8.12
C ASP A 252 -0.57 -3.62 -7.25
N LEU A 253 -1.10 -2.92 -6.25
CA LEU A 253 -0.35 -2.07 -5.34
C LEU A 253 0.81 -2.78 -4.61
N PHE A 254 0.79 -4.11 -4.54
CA PHE A 254 1.79 -4.93 -3.89
C PHE A 254 2.72 -5.62 -4.88
N ASP A 255 2.21 -6.13 -6.00
CA ASP A 255 3.02 -6.76 -7.05
C ASP A 255 3.93 -5.73 -7.74
N ILE A 256 3.45 -4.50 -7.93
CA ILE A 256 4.23 -3.41 -8.52
C ILE A 256 5.51 -3.10 -7.73
N GLN A 257 5.56 -3.42 -6.43
CA GLN A 257 6.76 -3.24 -5.60
C GLN A 257 7.91 -4.12 -6.12
N SER A 258 7.61 -5.36 -6.49
CA SER A 258 8.60 -6.28 -7.05
C SER A 258 8.98 -5.90 -8.48
N ASP A 259 8.00 -5.42 -9.27
CA ASP A 259 8.23 -4.93 -10.63
C ASP A 259 9.19 -3.72 -10.63
N ILE A 260 8.97 -2.74 -9.74
CA ILE A 260 9.86 -1.58 -9.55
C ILE A 260 11.28 -2.06 -9.21
N GLN A 261 11.42 -2.94 -8.20
CA GLN A 261 12.73 -3.46 -7.83
C GLN A 261 13.44 -4.18 -8.98
N GLN A 262 12.72 -4.85 -9.87
CA GLN A 262 13.33 -5.52 -11.01
C GLN A 262 13.70 -4.54 -12.14
N MET A 263 12.86 -3.53 -12.40
CA MET A 263 13.09 -2.56 -13.47
C MET A 263 14.25 -1.60 -13.15
N PHE A 264 14.47 -1.27 -11.88
CA PHE A 264 15.46 -0.28 -11.44
C PHE A 264 16.73 -0.90 -10.81
N ARG A 265 16.91 -2.22 -10.94
CA ARG A 265 18.13 -2.94 -10.54
C ARG A 265 19.27 -2.83 -11.55
#